data_AF-A0A392R3W6-F1
#
_entry.id   AF-A0A392R3W6-F1
#
_cell.length_a   1.000
_cell.length_b   1.000
_cell.length_c   1.000
_cell.angle_alpha   90.00
_cell.angle_beta   90.00
_cell.angle_gamma   90.00
#
_symmetry.space_group_name_H-M   'P 1'
#
loop_
_entity.id
_entity.type
_entity.pdbx_description
1 polymer ?
#
loop_
_entity_poly.entity_id
_entity_poly.type
_entity_poly.pdbx_seq_one_letter_code
_entity_poly.pdbx_strand_id
1 'polypeptide(L)'
;MPIAFPTLLCGIILSQYPGILVKGDIPCTRKSTLSLDYRKQMIAELKDVSNDLGEKKFKIDHVIQALELKENDEGVVGEQEEKEDEDAGSSDAGSENEIEEDSDESPSV
;
A
#
# COMPACT_ATOMS: atom_id res chain seq x y z
N MET A 1 -13.83 -40.91 -2.56
CA MET A 1 -13.94 -41.18 -4.00
C MET A 1 -13.13 -40.13 -4.76
N PRO A 2 -12.35 -40.48 -5.80
CA PRO A 2 -11.59 -39.49 -6.54
C PRO A 2 -12.50 -38.60 -7.39
N ILE A 3 -12.33 -37.29 -7.30
CA ILE A 3 -12.97 -36.30 -8.18
C ILE A 3 -12.08 -36.14 -9.41
N ALA A 4 -12.64 -36.35 -10.59
CA ALA A 4 -11.92 -36.21 -11.85
C ALA A 4 -12.44 -34.99 -12.62
N PHE A 5 -11.53 -34.10 -12.98
CA PHE A 5 -11.87 -32.89 -13.73
C PHE A 5 -12.16 -33.26 -15.20
N PRO A 6 -13.31 -32.85 -15.76
CA PRO A 6 -13.70 -33.22 -17.13
C PRO A 6 -12.65 -32.84 -18.20
N THR A 7 -11.95 -31.72 -17.99
CA THR A 7 -10.88 -31.26 -18.88
C THR A 7 -9.65 -32.18 -18.84
N LEU A 8 -9.26 -32.62 -17.65
CA LEU A 8 -8.13 -33.51 -17.46
C LEU A 8 -8.42 -34.90 -18.03
N LEU A 9 -9.62 -35.44 -17.76
CA LEU A 9 -10.06 -36.71 -18.34
C LEU A 9 -10.09 -36.65 -19.86
N CYS A 10 -10.63 -35.58 -20.43
CA CYS A 10 -10.65 -35.38 -21.88
C CYS A 10 -9.23 -35.38 -22.46
N GLY A 11 -8.28 -34.66 -21.84
CA GLY A 11 -6.88 -34.67 -22.27
C GLY A 11 -6.24 -36.07 -22.25
N ILE A 12 -6.49 -36.85 -21.20
CA ILE A 12 -5.96 -38.23 -21.07
C ILE A 12 -6.56 -39.14 -22.16
N ILE A 13 -7.87 -39.07 -22.39
CA ILE A 13 -8.56 -39.88 -23.39
C ILE A 13 -8.05 -39.56 -24.79
N LEU A 14 -7.88 -38.28 -25.12
CA LEU A 14 -7.34 -37.84 -26.40
C LEU A 14 -5.88 -38.28 -26.62
N SER A 15 -5.10 -38.37 -25.54
CA SER A 15 -3.71 -38.82 -25.59
C SER A 15 -3.60 -40.33 -25.83
N GLN A 16 -4.52 -41.11 -25.26
CA GLN A 16 -4.54 -42.57 -25.41
C GLN A 16 -5.18 -43.01 -26.74
N TYR A 17 -6.15 -42.25 -27.26
CA TYR A 17 -6.89 -42.59 -28.47
C TYR A 17 -6.85 -41.43 -29.49
N PRO A 18 -5.73 -41.23 -30.20
CA PRO A 18 -5.58 -40.11 -31.13
C PRO A 18 -6.52 -40.18 -32.33
N GLY A 19 -7.05 -41.37 -32.65
CA GLY A 19 -8.01 -41.57 -33.75
C GLY A 19 -9.42 -41.02 -33.50
N ILE A 20 -9.74 -40.55 -32.28
CA ILE A 20 -11.06 -39.98 -31.99
C ILE A 20 -11.19 -38.53 -32.44
N LEU A 21 -10.06 -37.84 -32.67
CA LEU A 21 -10.06 -36.49 -33.25
C LEU A 21 -9.99 -36.58 -34.77
N VAL A 22 -11.04 -36.14 -35.43
CA VAL A 22 -11.11 -36.00 -36.88
C VAL A 22 -10.61 -34.61 -37.26
N LYS A 23 -10.08 -34.46 -38.47
CA LYS A 23 -9.52 -33.20 -38.99
C LYS A 23 -10.48 -31.99 -38.98
N GLY A 24 -11.78 -32.24 -38.81
CA GLY A 24 -12.82 -31.22 -38.67
C GLY A 24 -13.15 -30.83 -37.23
N ASP A 25 -12.59 -31.52 -36.23
CA ASP A 25 -12.88 -31.23 -34.83
C ASP A 25 -12.17 -29.96 -34.37
N ILE A 26 -12.91 -29.08 -33.69
CA ILE A 26 -12.42 -27.81 -33.16
C ILE A 26 -12.49 -27.88 -31.63
N PRO A 27 -11.35 -27.88 -30.92
CA PRO A 27 -11.35 -27.84 -29.46
C PRO A 27 -12.03 -26.55 -28.97
N CYS A 28 -13.11 -26.70 -28.20
CA CYS A 28 -13.79 -25.55 -27.61
C CYS A 28 -13.01 -25.08 -26.37
N THR A 29 -12.19 -24.05 -26.53
CA THR A 29 -11.53 -23.39 -25.40
C THR A 29 -12.53 -22.48 -24.69
N ARG A 30 -12.63 -22.61 -23.37
CA ARG A 30 -13.45 -21.69 -22.57
C ARG A 30 -12.77 -20.33 -22.58
N LYS A 31 -13.42 -19.32 -23.16
CA LYS A 31 -12.96 -17.92 -23.08
C LYS A 31 -13.22 -17.43 -21.65
N SER A 32 -12.16 -17.18 -20.88
CA SER A 32 -12.26 -16.62 -19.52
C SER A 32 -12.45 -15.10 -19.57
N THR A 33 -13.56 -14.65 -20.17
CA THR A 33 -13.82 -13.21 -20.38
C THR A 33 -14.32 -12.52 -19.10
N LEU A 34 -14.73 -13.28 -18.06
CA LEU A 34 -15.42 -12.70 -16.90
C LEU A 34 -14.48 -12.21 -15.78
N SER A 35 -13.24 -12.70 -15.66
CA SER A 35 -12.40 -12.39 -14.50
C SER A 35 -11.49 -11.16 -14.69
N LEU A 36 -11.00 -10.93 -15.90
CA LEU A 36 -10.02 -9.87 -16.16
C LEU A 36 -10.68 -8.49 -16.20
N ASP A 37 -11.80 -8.37 -16.92
CA ASP A 37 -12.49 -7.09 -17.09
C ASP A 37 -13.15 -6.62 -15.79
N TYR A 38 -13.70 -7.55 -14.99
CA TYR A 38 -14.21 -7.25 -13.65
C TYR A 38 -13.11 -6.74 -12.70
N ARG A 39 -11.93 -7.36 -12.71
CA ARG A 39 -10.80 -6.91 -11.89
C ARG A 39 -10.36 -5.51 -12.26
N LYS A 40 -10.30 -5.20 -13.56
CA LYS A 40 -9.95 -3.86 -14.06
C LYS A 40 -10.96 -2.81 -13.62
N GLN A 41 -12.26 -3.14 -13.71
CA GLN A 41 -13.33 -2.25 -13.27
C GLN A 41 -13.22 -1.91 -11.78
N MET A 42 -13.07 -2.91 -10.91
CA MET A 42 -12.89 -2.66 -9.47
C MET A 42 -11.67 -1.80 -9.17
N ILE A 43 -10.54 -2.04 -9.85
CA ILE A 43 -9.33 -1.23 -9.65
C ILE A 43 -9.57 0.23 -10.04
N ALA A 44 -10.30 0.48 -11.14
CA ALA A 44 -10.62 1.84 -11.57
C ALA A 44 -11.50 2.57 -10.55
N GLU A 45 -12.56 1.91 -10.07
CA GLU A 45 -13.46 2.47 -9.05
C GLU A 45 -12.74 2.77 -7.73
N LEU A 46 -11.90 1.85 -7.25
CA LEU A 46 -11.14 2.06 -6.01
C LEU A 46 -10.12 3.19 -6.14
N LYS A 47 -9.50 3.36 -7.31
CA LYS A 47 -8.59 4.49 -7.58
C LYS A 47 -9.33 5.81 -7.54
N ASP A 48 -10.51 5.88 -8.13
CA ASP A 48 -11.33 7.08 -8.14
C ASP A 48 -11.68 7.51 -6.71
N VAL A 49 -12.24 6.59 -5.91
CA VAL A 49 -12.54 6.82 -4.49
C VAL A 49 -11.31 7.24 -3.68
N SER A 50 -10.14 6.63 -3.95
CA SER A 50 -8.89 6.97 -3.26
C SER A 50 -8.45 8.41 -3.53
N ASN A 51 -8.56 8.89 -4.76
CA ASN A 51 -8.22 10.27 -5.11
C ASN A 51 -9.19 11.25 -4.45
N ASP A 52 -10.48 10.92 -4.54
CA ASP A 52 -11.59 11.70 -3.98
C ASP A 52 -11.46 11.88 -2.45
N LEU A 53 -11.00 10.84 -1.75
CA LEU A 53 -10.74 10.89 -0.32
C LEU A 53 -9.46 11.67 -0.01
N GLY A 54 -8.42 11.54 -0.84
CA GLY A 54 -7.17 12.30 -0.70
C GLY A 54 -7.39 13.81 -0.75
N GLU A 55 -8.20 14.29 -1.71
CA GLU A 55 -8.55 15.71 -1.81
C GLU A 55 -9.35 16.21 -0.59
N LYS A 56 -10.30 15.40 -0.10
CA LYS A 56 -11.08 15.74 1.09
C LYS A 56 -10.19 15.78 2.33
N LYS A 57 -9.26 14.83 2.47
CA LYS A 57 -8.27 14.80 3.55
C LYS A 57 -7.40 16.05 3.54
N PHE A 58 -6.91 16.47 2.37
CA PHE A 58 -6.11 17.69 2.26
C PHE A 58 -6.85 18.93 2.79
N LYS A 59 -8.14 19.08 2.47
CA LYS A 59 -8.96 20.19 2.98
C LYS A 59 -9.12 20.13 4.49
N ILE A 60 -9.34 18.93 5.04
CA ILE A 60 -9.46 18.72 6.49
C ILE A 60 -8.14 19.06 7.18
N ASP A 61 -7.01 18.56 6.68
CA ASP A 61 -5.68 18.83 7.22
C ASP A 61 -5.37 20.34 7.23
N HIS A 62 -5.76 21.05 6.17
CA HIS A 62 -5.61 22.50 6.09
C HIS A 62 -6.43 23.26 7.15
N VAL A 63 -7.68 22.84 7.37
CA VAL A 63 -8.54 23.42 8.41
C VAL A 63 -7.98 23.16 9.80
N ILE A 64 -7.43 21.96 10.06
CA ILE A 64 -6.79 21.62 11.34
C ILE A 64 -5.62 22.57 11.60
N GLN A 65 -4.69 22.73 10.65
CA GLN A 65 -3.54 23.63 10.80
C GLN A 65 -3.96 25.08 11.05
N ALA A 66 -4.99 25.57 10.35
CA ALA A 66 -5.50 26.92 10.53
C ALA A 66 -6.11 27.14 11.92
N LEU A 67 -6.78 26.12 12.46
CA LEU A 67 -7.36 26.17 13.81
C LEU A 67 -6.29 26.07 14.91
N GLU A 68 -5.29 25.20 14.75
CA GLU A 68 -4.16 25.09 15.68
C GLU A 68 -3.37 26.41 15.75
N LEU A 69 -3.09 27.06 14.62
CA LEU A 69 -2.42 28.35 14.60
C LEU A 69 -3.24 29.43 15.31
N LYS A 70 -4.56 29.41 15.15
CA LYS A 70 -5.46 30.35 15.83
C LYS A 70 -5.53 30.10 17.34
N GLU A 71 -5.58 28.85 17.78
CA GLU A 71 -5.60 28.48 19.21
C GLU A 71 -4.32 28.92 19.93
N ASN A 72 -3.17 28.77 19.28
CA ASN A 72 -1.88 29.17 19.84
C ASN A 72 -1.67 30.70 19.90
N ASP A 73 -2.44 31.49 19.15
CA ASP A 73 -2.35 32.97 19.13
C ASP A 73 -3.22 33.64 20.22
N GLU A 74 -4.22 32.95 20.79
CA GLU A 74 -5.09 33.45 21.86
C GLU A 74 -4.53 33.17 23.29
N GLY A 75 -3.30 32.66 23.39
CA GLY A 75 -2.65 32.22 24.64
C GLY A 75 -1.63 33.16 25.30
N VAL A 76 -1.43 34.39 24.81
CA VAL A 76 -0.54 35.39 25.46
C VAL A 76 -1.27 36.71 25.70
N VAL A 77 -2.06 36.74 26.77
CA VAL A 77 -2.17 37.95 27.61
C VAL A 77 -1.44 37.61 28.90
N GLY A 78 -0.18 38.06 29.00
CA GLY A 78 0.69 37.78 30.12
C GLY A 78 2.02 38.49 29.96
N GLU A 79 1.95 39.82 30.03
CA GLU A 79 2.97 40.78 30.48
C GLU A 79 4.37 40.77 29.84
N GLN A 80 4.72 41.94 29.28
CA GLN A 80 6.09 42.38 29.08
C GLN A 80 6.86 42.34 30.42
N GLU A 81 8.06 41.80 30.44
CA GLU A 81 9.20 42.49 31.05
C GLU A 81 10.46 42.26 30.21
N GLU A 82 11.02 43.38 29.74
CA GLU A 82 12.36 43.48 29.20
C GLU A 82 13.38 43.09 30.27
N LYS A 83 14.33 42.22 29.96
CA LYS A 83 15.73 42.37 30.39
C LYS A 83 16.68 41.76 29.37
N GLU A 84 17.40 42.65 28.70
CA GLU A 84 18.73 42.39 28.18
C GLU A 84 19.63 42.00 29.35
N ASP A 85 20.40 40.92 29.21
CA ASP A 85 21.76 40.84 29.73
C ASP A 85 22.50 39.72 28.97
N GLU A 86 23.61 40.11 28.36
CA GLU A 86 24.59 39.27 27.72
C GLU A 86 25.30 38.40 28.77
N ASP A 87 25.43 37.09 28.56
CA ASP A 87 26.56 36.34 29.12
C ASP A 87 26.98 35.19 28.19
N ALA A 88 28.25 35.26 27.77
CA ALA A 88 28.90 34.30 26.92
C ALA A 88 29.33 33.08 27.75
N GLY A 89 28.57 32.00 27.67
CA GLY A 89 28.86 30.74 28.37
C GLY A 89 28.94 29.54 27.43
N SER A 90 30.04 29.41 26.70
CA SER A 90 30.41 28.18 25.99
C SER A 90 30.43 26.99 26.97
N SER A 91 29.58 26.00 26.77
CA SER A 91 29.81 24.65 27.28
C SER A 91 29.47 23.62 26.19
N ASP A 92 30.54 23.25 25.50
CA ASP A 92 30.75 22.00 24.78
C ASP A 92 30.32 20.80 25.64
N ALA A 93 29.26 20.12 25.23
CA ALA A 93 28.84 18.85 25.81
C ALA A 93 28.84 17.81 24.69
N GLY A 94 29.89 16.99 24.72
CA GLY A 94 30.22 15.96 23.74
C GLY A 94 29.05 15.02 23.43
N SER A 95 28.83 14.88 22.13
CA SER A 95 27.95 13.90 21.51
C SER A 95 28.64 12.54 21.48
N GLU A 96 28.30 11.66 22.43
CA GLU A 96 28.62 10.23 22.37
C GLU A 96 27.32 9.46 22.56
N ASN A 97 26.56 9.28 21.47
CA ASN A 97 25.51 8.28 21.42
C ASN A 97 26.10 7.08 20.67
N GLU A 98 26.49 6.08 21.45
CA GLU A 98 26.89 4.74 21.04
C GLU A 98 25.86 4.16 20.05
N ILE A 99 26.32 3.83 18.84
CA ILE A 99 25.55 3.04 17.86
C ILE A 99 25.91 1.59 18.16
N GLU A 100 25.11 0.92 19.00
CA GLU A 100 25.14 -0.55 19.05
C GLU A 100 24.31 -1.07 17.87
N GLU A 101 25.00 -1.45 16.80
CA GLU A 101 24.41 -2.21 15.69
C GLU A 101 24.20 -3.65 16.14
N ASP A 102 22.96 -3.99 16.47
CA ASP A 102 22.59 -5.37 16.76
C ASP A 102 21.87 -6.03 15.57
N SER A 103 22.46 -7.14 15.16
CA SER A 103 21.85 -8.29 14.48
C SER A 103 21.62 -8.24 12.97
N ASP A 104 22.65 -8.65 12.23
CA ASP A 104 22.48 -9.43 11.00
C ASP A 104 23.28 -10.73 11.12
N GLU A 105 22.64 -11.81 11.57
CA GLU A 105 23.07 -13.17 11.21
C GLU A 105 21.87 -14.12 11.30
N SER A 106 21.21 -14.37 10.16
CA SER A 106 20.37 -15.57 10.00
C SER A 106 21.19 -16.63 9.28
N PRO A 107 21.33 -17.85 9.83
CA PRO A 107 22.09 -18.91 9.20
C PRO A 107 21.27 -19.53 8.06
N SER A 108 21.92 -19.73 6.91
CA SER A 108 21.41 -20.59 5.84
C SER A 108 21.65 -22.06 6.20
N VAL A 109 20.60 -22.87 6.21
CA VAL A 109 20.68 -24.35 6.14
C VAL A 109 19.77 -24.85 5.04
#